data_AF-A0A7T8GV80-F1
#
_entry.id   AF-A0A7T8GV80-F1
#
_cell.length_a   1.000
_cell.length_b   1.000
_cell.length_c   1.000
_cell.angle_alpha   90.00
_cell.angle_beta   90.00
_cell.angle_gamma   90.00
#
_symmetry.space_group_name_H-M   'P 1'
#
loop_
_entity.id
_entity.type
_entity.pdbx_description
1 polymer ?
#
loop_
_entity_poly.entity_id
_entity_poly.type
_entity_poly.pdbx_seq_one_letter_code
_entity_poly.pdbx_strand_id
1 'polypeptide(L)' 'MAKRKYNRGHIVPQRWVFGGYCPETKKGFLEIVPNRSADILIVKHISPGSIIISDE' A
#
# COMPACT_ATOMS: atom_id res chain seq x y z
N MET A 1 8.50 -12.39 -0.98
CA MET A 1 8.35 -13.41 0.09
C MET A 1 8.97 -12.84 1.36
N ALA A 2 8.19 -12.64 2.42
CA ALA A 2 8.72 -12.11 3.69
C ALA A 2 9.57 -13.19 4.38
N LYS A 3 10.87 -12.95 4.57
CA LYS A 3 11.82 -13.92 5.14
C LYS A 3 12.30 -13.42 6.50
N ARG A 4 12.24 -14.25 7.56
CA ARG A 4 12.75 -13.90 8.90
C ARG A 4 14.15 -14.44 9.14
N LYS A 5 14.94 -13.71 9.94
CA LYS A 5 16.13 -14.25 10.60
C LYS A 5 15.67 -15.13 11.77
N TYR A 6 16.24 -16.33 11.87
CA TYR A 6 15.87 -17.45 12.76
C TYR A 6 14.55 -18.17 12.50
N ASN A 7 13.69 -17.71 11.58
CA ASN A 7 12.72 -18.48 10.76
C ASN A 7 12.05 -19.72 11.41
N ARG A 8 11.83 -19.75 12.73
CA ARG A 8 11.33 -20.95 13.41
C ARG A 8 9.82 -21.04 13.22
N GLY A 9 9.41 -21.93 12.32
CA GLY A 9 8.05 -22.45 12.12
C GLY A 9 6.97 -21.45 11.67
N HIS A 10 7.21 -20.14 11.77
CA HIS A 10 6.17 -19.15 11.57
C HIS A 10 6.12 -18.63 10.13
N ILE A 11 5.18 -19.17 9.36
CA ILE A 11 4.84 -18.70 8.01
C ILE A 11 4.06 -17.38 8.16
N VAL A 12 4.68 -16.27 7.76
CA VAL A 12 3.97 -14.98 7.71
C VAL A 12 3.22 -14.90 6.38
N PRO A 13 1.87 -14.80 6.39
CA PRO A 13 1.11 -14.64 5.16
C PRO A 13 1.52 -13.33 4.48
N GLN A 14 1.82 -13.39 3.18
CA GLN A 14 2.04 -12.19 2.39
C GLN A 14 0.73 -11.39 2.36
N ARG A 15 0.83 -10.11 2.69
CA ARG A 15 -0.26 -9.15 2.63
C ARG A 15 0.21 -7.97 1.80
N TRP A 16 -0.67 -7.42 0.98
CA TRP A 16 -0.41 -6.18 0.30
C TRP A 16 -0.80 -5.03 1.21
N VAL A 17 0.06 -4.03 1.28
CA VAL A 17 -0.22 -2.78 1.98
C VAL A 17 -0.22 -1.70 0.93
N PHE A 18 -1.35 -1.02 0.80
CA PHE A 18 -1.48 0.16 -0.04
C PHE A 18 -1.29 1.38 0.85
N GLY A 19 -0.52 2.34 0.37
CA GLY A 19 -0.28 3.58 1.09
C GLY A 19 -0.27 4.76 0.15
N GLY A 20 -0.76 5.88 0.65
CA GLY A 20 -0.70 7.17 -0.02
C GLY A 20 -0.09 8.19 0.92
N TYR A 21 0.64 9.15 0.35
CA TYR A 21 1.19 10.28 1.07
C TYR A 21 0.84 11.56 0.32
N CYS A 22 0.23 12.51 1.02
CA CYS A 22 -0.07 13.82 0.49
C CYS A 22 1.03 14.79 0.92
N PRO A 23 1.84 15.32 -0.02
CA PRO A 23 2.96 16.20 0.32
C PRO A 23 2.51 17.55 0.88
N GLU A 24 1.38 18.08 0.42
CA GLU A 24 0.85 19.37 0.89
C GLU A 24 0.44 19.33 2.37
N THR A 25 -0.28 18.28 2.76
CA THR A 25 -0.81 18.14 4.13
C THR A 25 0.13 17.38 5.06
N LYS A 26 1.20 16.78 4.52
CA LYS A 26 2.13 15.86 5.20
C LYS A 26 1.42 14.68 5.89
N LYS A 27 0.22 14.34 5.42
CA LYS A 27 -0.57 13.21 5.92
C LYS A 27 -0.41 12.03 4.97
N GLY A 28 -0.26 10.85 5.55
CA GLY A 28 -0.27 9.60 4.80
C GLY A 28 -1.14 8.56 5.48
N PHE A 29 -1.46 7.51 4.74
CA PHE A 29 -2.22 6.38 5.25
C PHE A 29 -1.61 5.07 4.75
N LEU A 30 -1.88 3.99 5.47
CA LEU A 30 -1.48 2.62 5.14
C LEU A 30 -2.67 1.70 5.41
N GLU A 31 -3.13 0.99 4.38
CA GLU A 31 -4.25 0.06 4.45
C GLU A 31 -3.83 -1.31 3.95
N ILE A 32 -4.17 -2.36 4.70
CA ILE A 32 -3.95 -3.73 4.26
C ILE A 32 -5.05 -4.07 3.26
N VAL A 33 -4.65 -4.38 2.03
CA VAL A 33 -5.57 -4.68 0.94
C VAL A 33 -5.40 -6.12 0.45
N PRO A 34 -6.50 -6.84 0.19
CA PRO A 34 -6.43 -8.20 -0.33
C PRO A 34 -6.00 -8.22 -1.80
N ASN A 35 -6.37 -7.20 -2.58
CA ASN A 35 -6.09 -7.08 -4.00
C ASN A 35 -5.19 -5.87 -4.28
N ARG A 36 -4.15 -6.08 -5.10
CA ARG A 36 -3.12 -5.08 -5.44
C ARG A 36 -3.45 -4.19 -6.64
N SER A 37 -4.65 -4.30 -7.23
CA SER A 37 -4.98 -3.58 -8.46
C SER A 37 -5.01 -2.08 -8.20
N ALA A 38 -4.04 -1.35 -8.79
CA ALA A 38 -3.84 0.07 -8.59
C ALA A 38 -5.10 0.88 -8.93
N ASP A 39 -5.78 0.54 -10.03
CA ASP A 39 -6.98 1.25 -10.50
C ASP A 39 -8.07 1.36 -9.44
N ILE A 40 -8.35 0.25 -8.74
CA ILE A 40 -9.43 0.19 -7.75
C ILE A 40 -9.04 0.97 -6.48
N LEU A 41 -7.77 0.88 -6.09
CA LEU A 41 -7.26 1.50 -4.87
C LEU A 41 -7.07 3.01 -5.00
N ILE A 42 -6.66 3.46 -6.18
CA ILE A 42 -6.52 4.87 -6.51
C ILE A 42 -7.88 5.56 -6.49
N VAL A 43 -8.86 5.02 -7.23
CA VAL A 43 -10.21 5.62 -7.32
C VAL A 43 -10.90 5.74 -5.96
N LYS A 44 -10.64 4.79 -5.04
CA LYS A 44 -11.27 4.77 -3.71
C LYS A 44 -10.66 5.79 -2.74
N HIS A 45 -9.36 6.09 -2.84
CA HIS A 45 -8.64 6.86 -1.80
C HIS A 45 -8.12 8.22 -2.28
N ILE A 46 -8.15 8.50 -3.58
CA ILE A 46 -7.60 9.72 -4.17
C ILE A 46 -8.74 10.55 -4.75
N SER A 47 -8.76 11.84 -4.41
CA SER A 47 -9.77 12.77 -4.95
C SER A 47 -9.60 12.91 -6.47
N PRO A 48 -10.69 12.92 -7.25
CA PRO A 48 -10.63 13.20 -8.69
C PRO A 48 -9.89 14.51 -8.95
N GLY A 49 -8.96 14.50 -9.91
CA GLY A 49 -8.11 15.65 -10.24
C GLY A 49 -6.83 15.80 -9.40
N SER A 50 -6.55 14.88 -8.47
CA SER A 50 -5.28 14.87 -7.75
C SER A 50 -4.15 14.33 -8.64
N ILE A 51 -2.95 14.89 -8.48
CA ILE A 51 -1.75 14.40 -9.17
C ILE A 51 -1.21 13.19 -8.41
N ILE A 52 -1.12 12.06 -9.10
CA ILE A 52 -0.60 10.81 -8.55
C ILE A 52 0.83 10.65 -9.06
N ILE A 53 1.78 10.57 -8.13
CA ILE A 53 3.17 10.26 -8.44
C ILE A 53 3.40 8.82 -7.96
N SER A 54 3.41 7.90 -8.91
CA SER A 54 3.69 6.48 -8.70
C SER A 54 4.96 6.09 -9.45
N ASP A 55 5.85 5.39 -8.79
CA ASP A 55 7.16 4.97 -9.29
C ASP A 55 7.06 3.65 -10.10
N GLU A 56 6.09 3.53 -11.03
CA GLU A 56 6.03 2.35 -11.90
C GLU A 56 7.31 2.16 -12.74
#